data_AF-A0A7C3TJ09-F1
#
_entry.id   AF-A0A7C3TJ09-F1
#
_cell.length_a   1.000
_cell.length_b   1.000
_cell.length_c   1.000
_cell.angle_alpha   90.00
_cell.angle_beta   90.00
_cell.angle_gamma   90.00
#
_symmetry.space_group_name_H-M   'P 1'
#
loop_
_entity.id
_entity.type
_entity.pdbx_description
1 polymer ?
#
loop_
_entity_poly.entity_id
_entity_poly.type
_entity_poly.pdbx_seq_one_letter_code
_entity_poly.pdbx_strand_id
1 'polypeptide(L)' 'LVAPAMLIFYGLALINGSRYTVDHIRYLGMAEIVLGLVAGLFPGKGLLFWAIGFGVFHIIYGAVMYYKLER' A
#
# COMPACT_ATOMS: atom_id res chain seq x y z
N LEU A 1 0.05 10.94 13.83
CA LEU A 1 -0.93 9.92 13.38
C LEU A 1 -1.33 10.05 11.90
N VAL A 2 -0.92 11.11 11.19
CA VAL A 2 -1.26 11.30 9.77
C VAL A 2 -0.75 10.16 8.88
N ALA A 3 0.53 9.78 9.01
CA ALA A 3 1.13 8.69 8.23
C ALA A 3 0.38 7.33 8.36
N PRO A 4 0.15 6.76 9.56
CA PRO A 4 -0.58 5.50 9.68
C PRO A 4 -2.02 5.60 9.18
N ALA A 5 -2.70 6.73 9.42
CA ALA A 5 -4.05 6.94 8.90
C ALA A 5 -4.07 6.94 7.36
N MET A 6 -3.13 7.64 6.72
CA MET A 6 -3.02 7.67 5.26
C MET A 6 -2.81 6.27 4.68
N LEU A 7 -1.89 5.47 5.24
CA LEU A 7 -1.62 4.10 4.79
C LEU A 7 -2.88 3.23 4.89
N ILE A 8 -3.61 3.29 6.01
CA ILE A 8 -4.82 2.49 6.23
C ILE A 8 -5.95 2.91 5.28
N PHE A 9 -6.27 4.20 5.22
CA PHE A 9 -7.38 4.69 4.38
C PHE A 9 -7.07 4.53 2.88
N TYR A 10 -5.81 4.73 2.48
CA TYR A 10 -5.39 4.47 1.11
C TYR A 10 -5.49 2.99 0.76
N GLY A 11 -5.02 2.08 1.64
CA GLY A 11 -5.17 0.65 1.42
C GLY A 11 -6.62 0.20 1.32
N LEU A 12 -7.52 0.77 2.12
CA LEU A 12 -8.97 0.55 2.00
C LEU A 12 -9.51 1.05 0.65
N ALA A 13 -9.06 2.22 0.18
CA ALA A 13 -9.45 2.73 -1.13
C ALA A 13 -8.99 1.80 -2.26
N LEU A 14 -7.76 1.27 -2.19
CA LEU A 14 -7.24 0.29 -3.15
C LEU A 14 -8.07 -1.01 -3.16
N ILE A 15 -8.40 -1.56 -1.99
CA ILE A 15 -9.22 -2.78 -1.90
C ILE A 15 -10.61 -2.53 -2.50
N ASN A 16 -11.26 -1.41 -2.17
CA ASN A 16 -12.59 -1.11 -2.71
C ASN A 16 -12.55 -0.82 -4.22
N GLY A 17 -11.53 -0.11 -4.70
CA GLY A 17 -11.30 0.16 -6.12
C GLY A 17 -10.89 -1.07 -6.93
N SER A 18 -10.30 -2.08 -6.28
CA SER A 18 -9.84 -3.31 -6.95
C SER A 18 -10.97 -4.06 -7.66
N ARG A 19 -12.22 -3.94 -7.17
CA ARG A 19 -13.40 -4.57 -7.79
C ARG A 19 -13.72 -4.02 -9.19
N TYR A 20 -13.24 -2.81 -9.49
CA TYR A 20 -13.46 -2.10 -10.75
C TYR A 20 -12.18 -1.96 -11.58
N THR A 21 -11.05 -2.50 -11.10
CA THR A 21 -9.72 -2.36 -11.71
C THR A 21 -9.00 -3.71 -11.75
N VAL A 22 -7.68 -3.71 -11.97
CA VAL A 22 -6.87 -4.94 -12.00
C VAL A 22 -6.97 -5.67 -10.67
N ASP A 23 -7.44 -6.91 -10.70
CA ASP A 23 -7.76 -7.74 -9.53
C ASP A 23 -6.61 -7.85 -8.51
N HIS A 24 -5.36 -7.70 -8.95
CA HIS A 24 -4.17 -7.80 -8.12
C HIS A 24 -3.90 -6.60 -7.22
N ILE A 25 -4.50 -5.43 -7.47
CA ILE A 25 -4.24 -4.23 -6.65
C ILE A 25 -4.78 -4.36 -5.21
N ARG A 26 -5.71 -5.30 -4.99
CA ARG A 26 -6.21 -5.64 -3.64
C ARG A 26 -5.10 -6.10 -2.70
N TYR A 27 -4.08 -6.79 -3.21
CA TYR A 27 -2.96 -7.29 -2.40
C TYR A 27 -2.07 -6.14 -1.93
N LEU A 28 -1.83 -5.15 -2.79
CA LEU A 28 -1.15 -3.91 -2.42
C LEU A 28 -1.94 -3.18 -1.32
N GLY A 29 -3.26 -3.06 -1.48
CA GLY A 29 -4.11 -2.44 -0.46
C GLY A 29 -4.08 -3.14 0.89
N MET A 30 -4.06 -4.48 0.93
CA MET A 30 -3.91 -5.23 2.18
C MET A 30 -2.55 -4.98 2.84
N ALA A 31 -1.47 -4.90 2.05
CA ALA A 31 -0.13 -4.62 2.57
C ALA A 31 -0.04 -3.22 3.19
N GLU A 32 -0.62 -2.21 2.54
CA GLU A 32 -0.71 -0.83 3.06
C GLU A 32 -1.47 -0.75 4.40
N ILE A 33 -2.58 -1.50 4.54
CA ILE A 33 -3.35 -1.55 5.80
C ILE A 33 -2.51 -2.16 6.93
N VAL A 34 -1.87 -3.32 6.68
CA VAL A 34 -1.02 -3.97 7.68
C VAL A 34 0.12 -3.04 8.08
N LEU A 35 0.78 -2.39 7.12
CA LEU A 35 1.87 -1.46 7.39
C LEU A 35 1.39 -0.23 8.19
N GLY A 36 0.21 0.31 7.89
CA GLY A 36 -0.39 1.42 8.61
C GLY A 36 -0.76 1.07 10.05
N LEU A 37 -1.26 -0.14 10.31
CA LEU A 37 -1.50 -0.64 11.66
C LEU A 37 -0.18 -0.76 12.45
N VAL A 38 0.86 -1.32 11.83
CA VAL A 38 2.20 -1.40 12.45
C VAL A 38 2.77 -0.01 12.70
N ALA A 39 2.62 0.93 11.76
CA ALA A 39 3.10 2.31 11.91
C ALA A 39 2.41 3.05 13.07
N GLY A 40 1.16 2.71 13.40
CA GLY A 40 0.43 3.23 14.54
C GLY A 40 1.04 2.84 15.89
N LEU A 41 1.71 1.70 15.96
CA LEU A 41 2.39 1.21 17.17
C LEU A 41 3.75 1.90 17.42
N PHE A 42 4.31 2.57 16.41
CA PHE A 42 5.63 3.22 16.48
C PHE A 42 5.54 4.73 16.17
N PRO A 43 4.97 5.54 17.09
CA PRO A 43 4.96 6.98 16.95
C PRO A 43 6.40 7.53 16.81
N GLY A 44 6.63 8.43 15.85
CA GLY A 44 7.94 8.99 15.51
C GLY A 44 8.62 8.39 14.27
N LYS A 45 8.21 7.19 13.82
CA LYS A 45 8.74 6.55 12.59
C LYS A 45 7.79 6.67 11.39
N GLY A 46 6.81 7.56 11.46
CA GLY A 46 5.74 7.68 10.46
C GLY A 46 6.24 7.89 9.02
N LEU A 47 7.27 8.71 8.82
CA LEU A 47 7.84 8.97 7.49
C LEU A 47 8.50 7.72 6.89
N LEU A 48 9.16 6.90 7.72
CA LEU A 48 9.79 5.65 7.28
C LEU A 48 8.72 4.66 6.78
N PHE A 49 7.68 4.43 7.58
CA PHE A 49 6.58 3.56 7.18
C PHE A 49 5.83 4.09 5.96
N TRP A 50 5.64 5.41 5.88
CA TRP A 50 5.03 6.06 4.73
C TRP A 50 5.85 5.84 3.45
N ALA A 51 7.17 6.00 3.51
CA ALA A 51 8.07 5.76 2.38
C ALA A 51 8.11 4.27 1.97
N ILE A 52 7.99 3.34 2.92
CA ILE A 52 7.91 1.91 2.62
C ILE A 52 6.61 1.59 1.87
N GLY A 53 5.46 2.10 2.33
CA GLY A 53 4.17 1.87 1.65
C GLY A 53 4.11 2.54 0.29
N PHE A 54 4.08 3.87 0.27
CA PHE A 54 3.93 4.65 -0.97
C PHE A 54 5.13 4.59 -1.92
N GLY A 55 6.31 4.21 -1.43
CA GLY A 55 7.50 4.02 -2.27
C GLY A 55 7.72 2.55 -2.62
N VAL A 56 8.24 1.78 -1.67
CA VAL A 56 8.75 0.43 -1.94
C VAL A 56 7.65 -0.52 -2.43
N PHE A 57 6.50 -0.58 -1.74
CA PHE A 57 5.43 -1.50 -2.14
C PHE A 57 4.88 -1.17 -3.54
N HIS A 58 4.79 0.11 -3.88
CA HIS A 58 4.31 0.55 -5.20
C HIS A 58 5.32 0.27 -6.31
N ILE A 59 6.62 0.44 -6.06
CA ILE A 59 7.68 0.09 -7.03
C ILE A 59 7.65 -1.42 -7.29
N ILE A 60 7.57 -2.24 -6.24
CA ILE A 60 7.51 -3.70 -6.37
C ILE A 60 6.24 -4.09 -7.14
N TYR A 61 5.08 -3.55 -6.77
CA TYR A 61 3.82 -3.84 -7.46
C TYR A 61 3.87 -3.43 -8.94
N GLY A 62 4.39 -2.24 -9.24
CA GLY A 62 4.57 -1.76 -10.61
C GLY A 62 5.49 -2.65 -11.42
N ALA A 63 6.62 -3.06 -10.85
CA ALA A 63 7.55 -3.99 -11.49
C ALA A 63 6.90 -5.37 -11.76
N VAL A 64 6.21 -5.95 -10.78
CA VAL A 64 5.51 -7.23 -10.95
C VAL A 64 4.43 -7.13 -12.02
N MET A 65 3.67 -6.04 -12.05
CA MET A 65 2.65 -5.81 -13.06
C MET A 65 3.26 -5.65 -14.45
N TYR A 66 4.38 -4.93 -14.58
CA TYR A 66 5.10 -4.78 -15.85
C TYR A 66 5.50 -6.13 -16.43
N TYR A 67 6.11 -7.01 -15.62
CA TYR A 67 6.49 -8.35 -16.06
C TYR A 67 5.30 -9.27 -16.36
N LYS A 68 4.13 -9.03 -15.78
CA LYS A 68 2.95 -9.89 -15.93
C LYS A 68 2.04 -9.48 -17.08
N LEU A 69 2.02 -8.20 -17.43
CA LEU A 69 1.10 -7.64 -18.43
C LEU A 69 1.76 -7.45 -19.81
N GLU A 70 3.05 -7.12 -19.85
CA GLU A 70 3.75 -6.78 -21.10
C GLU A 70 4.67 -7.90 -21.61
N ARG A 71 4.88 -8.97 -20.84
CA ARG A 71 5.80 -10.06 -21.20
C ARG A 71 5.27 -11.44 -20.86
#